data_AF-A0A356KM13-F1
#
_entry.id   AF-A0A356KM13-F1
#
_cell.length_a   1.000
_cell.length_b   1.000
_cell.length_c   1.000
_cell.angle_alpha   90.00
_cell.angle_beta   90.00
_cell.angle_gamma   90.00
#
_symmetry.space_group_name_H-M   'P 1'
#
loop_
_entity.id
_entity.type
_entity.pdbx_description
1 polymer ?
#
loop_
_entity_poly.entity_id
_entity_poly.type
_entity_poly.pdbx_seq_one_letter_code
_entity_poly.pdbx_strand_id
1 'polypeptide(L)'
;MSFSFYVTAYAPPAARLLIEQVDDHGDLRVAEEIQDGPWEEGFAYHLHREGVSTRGVELCWENDQLQVRLLTLASPEDWELAFRVLEEAAAEDEVRGENGESAPASQVRETFASLCELSNEGGTAFLVDRIQSEEAVLTLPGPVRAFCIGPRLLGELEGAGERDELTQRILGKIREVQYTREARDYYCASVLQASVDDELAFTLTAFGPGVRYLLPEVQFVALVTEEDEELFLDHDSFLGLLSGWARYLDERQVFVEPLSGPNWERFLAAARACAVEPLAFVKGEVERDELAARAREHGAKLSETLDPHEPSPEDPAELDRAIELLRDARERRPDDLGILDDLANAYAQRAQARLARGEHEEALRDQDQ
;
A
#
# COMPACT_ATOMS: atom_id res chain seq x y z
N MET A 1 -17.45 -3.10 -7.36
CA MET A 1 -18.68 -2.37 -7.72
C MET A 1 -18.56 -0.96 -7.11
N SER A 2 -19.48 -0.07 -7.40
CA SER A 2 -19.53 1.28 -6.82
C SER A 2 -20.97 1.73 -6.78
N PHE A 3 -21.28 2.72 -5.93
CA PHE A 3 -22.55 3.42 -5.95
C PHE A 3 -22.29 4.90 -6.21
N SER A 4 -23.01 5.48 -7.18
CA SER A 4 -22.89 6.90 -7.52
C SER A 4 -24.15 7.68 -7.15
N PHE A 5 -23.92 8.89 -6.66
CA PHE A 5 -24.93 9.92 -6.50
C PHE A 5 -24.66 11.05 -7.49
N TYR A 6 -25.71 11.78 -7.86
CA TYR A 6 -25.66 12.87 -8.82
C TYR A 6 -26.40 14.08 -8.26
N VAL A 7 -25.75 15.24 -8.33
CA VAL A 7 -26.32 16.56 -8.01
C VAL A 7 -26.21 17.40 -9.27
N THR A 8 -27.34 17.94 -9.74
CA THR A 8 -27.33 18.84 -10.91
C THR A 8 -26.99 20.24 -10.44
N ALA A 9 -26.04 20.90 -11.09
CA ALA A 9 -25.73 22.31 -10.81
C ALA A 9 -25.48 23.07 -12.12
N TYR A 10 -25.89 24.33 -12.17
CA TYR A 10 -25.75 25.15 -13.38
C TYR A 10 -24.31 25.62 -13.65
N ALA A 11 -23.40 25.41 -12.70
CA ALA A 11 -21.99 25.73 -12.82
C ALA A 11 -21.17 24.79 -11.93
N PRO A 12 -19.91 24.50 -12.31
CA PRO A 12 -19.02 23.71 -11.47
C PRO A 12 -18.82 24.38 -10.10
N PRO A 13 -18.93 23.63 -8.99
CA PRO A 13 -18.62 24.18 -7.68
C PRO A 13 -17.13 24.52 -7.59
N ALA A 14 -16.79 25.50 -6.74
CA ALA A 14 -15.41 25.73 -6.36
C ALA A 14 -14.95 24.58 -5.47
N ALA A 15 -14.18 23.64 -6.02
CA ALA A 15 -13.78 22.40 -5.33
C ALA A 15 -13.17 22.68 -3.96
N ARG A 16 -12.25 23.64 -3.87
CA ARG A 16 -11.62 24.06 -2.61
C ARG A 16 -12.64 24.48 -1.54
N LEU A 17 -13.62 25.29 -1.92
CA LEU A 17 -14.64 25.78 -0.99
C LEU A 17 -15.51 24.62 -0.48
N LEU A 18 -15.96 23.75 -1.39
CA LEU A 18 -16.76 22.57 -1.03
C LEU A 18 -15.98 21.65 -0.06
N ILE A 19 -14.70 21.39 -0.36
CA ILE A 19 -13.82 20.56 0.46
C ILE A 19 -13.62 21.19 1.85
N GLU A 20 -13.36 22.50 1.92
CA GLU A 20 -13.21 23.24 3.20
C GLU A 20 -14.50 23.23 4.04
N GLN A 21 -15.67 23.24 3.41
CA GLN A 21 -16.96 23.21 4.11
C GLN A 21 -17.27 21.84 4.72
N VAL A 22 -16.84 20.75 4.08
CA VAL A 22 -17.09 19.38 4.57
C VAL A 22 -16.01 18.87 5.53
N ASP A 23 -14.85 19.55 5.59
CA ASP A 23 -13.77 19.26 6.53
C ASP A 23 -14.02 19.88 7.91
N ASP A 24 -14.80 19.18 8.74
CA ASP A 24 -15.15 19.61 10.09
C ASP A 24 -14.05 19.38 11.14
N HIS A 25 -13.03 18.58 10.80
CA HIS A 25 -12.06 18.07 11.78
C HIS A 25 -10.59 18.31 11.37
N GLY A 26 -10.33 18.84 10.18
CA GLY A 26 -8.97 19.01 9.65
C GLY A 26 -8.30 17.69 9.28
N ASP A 27 -9.07 16.60 9.22
CA ASP A 27 -8.61 15.24 8.95
C ASP A 27 -8.87 14.80 7.50
N LEU A 28 -9.52 15.67 6.72
CA LEU A 28 -9.77 15.43 5.31
C LEU A 28 -8.46 15.56 4.51
N ARG A 29 -8.26 14.62 3.59
CA ARG A 29 -7.13 14.57 2.67
C ARG A 29 -7.67 14.42 1.25
N VAL A 30 -6.97 15.03 0.30
CA VAL A 30 -7.24 14.93 -1.13
C VAL A 30 -5.99 14.34 -1.77
N ALA A 31 -6.14 13.30 -2.58
CA ALA A 31 -5.00 12.64 -3.21
C ALA A 31 -4.34 13.54 -4.27
N GLU A 32 -5.14 14.38 -4.92
CA GLU A 32 -4.72 15.32 -5.95
C GLU A 32 -4.43 16.72 -5.37
N GLU A 33 -3.65 17.50 -6.13
CA GLU A 33 -3.53 18.93 -5.90
C GLU A 33 -4.87 19.62 -6.27
N ILE A 34 -5.45 20.33 -5.31
CA ILE A 34 -6.69 21.06 -5.54
C ILE A 34 -6.39 22.29 -6.41
N GLN A 35 -6.98 22.31 -7.60
CA GLN A 35 -6.85 23.43 -8.52
C GLN A 35 -7.61 24.67 -8.01
N ASP A 36 -7.02 25.85 -8.23
CA ASP A 36 -7.70 27.12 -8.01
C ASP A 36 -8.59 27.45 -9.22
N GLY A 37 -9.86 27.75 -8.96
CA GLY A 37 -10.83 28.16 -9.99
C GLY A 37 -12.00 27.19 -10.14
N PRO A 38 -12.71 27.23 -11.28
CA PRO A 38 -13.80 26.30 -11.55
C PRO A 38 -13.27 24.89 -11.73
N TRP A 39 -14.03 23.91 -11.26
CA TRP A 39 -13.71 22.49 -11.44
C TRP A 39 -13.67 22.11 -12.92
N GLU A 40 -12.54 21.54 -13.36
CA GLU A 40 -12.36 21.05 -14.74
C GLU A 40 -13.26 19.83 -15.03
N GLU A 41 -13.95 19.85 -16.17
CA GLU A 41 -14.81 18.74 -16.57
C GLU A 41 -14.02 17.45 -16.78
N GLY A 42 -14.54 16.35 -16.20
CA GLY A 42 -13.90 15.04 -16.22
C GLY A 42 -12.74 14.87 -15.23
N PHE A 43 -12.35 15.92 -14.51
CA PHE A 43 -11.36 15.80 -13.44
C PHE A 43 -12.01 15.26 -12.16
N ALA A 44 -11.38 14.27 -11.54
CA ALA A 44 -11.86 13.66 -10.31
C ALA A 44 -10.95 13.97 -9.11
N TYR A 45 -11.55 14.32 -7.98
CA TYR A 45 -10.87 14.43 -6.68
C TYR A 45 -11.19 13.21 -5.82
N HIS A 46 -10.17 12.62 -5.20
CA HIS A 46 -10.32 11.50 -4.26
C HIS A 46 -10.11 11.99 -2.83
N LEU A 47 -11.22 12.08 -2.10
CA LEU A 47 -11.26 12.54 -0.73
C LEU A 47 -11.23 11.36 0.23
N HIS A 48 -10.54 11.48 1.35
CA HIS A 48 -10.59 10.50 2.43
C HIS A 48 -10.30 11.14 3.79
N ARG A 49 -10.80 10.53 4.85
CA ARG A 49 -10.47 10.89 6.23
C ARG A 49 -9.32 10.04 6.74
N GLU A 50 -8.24 10.69 7.14
CA GLU A 50 -7.03 10.02 7.61
C GLU A 50 -7.32 9.12 8.82
N GLY A 51 -6.88 7.87 8.76
CA GLY A 51 -7.03 6.90 9.87
C GLY A 51 -8.33 6.09 9.86
N VAL A 52 -9.38 6.53 9.17
CA VAL A 52 -10.70 5.86 9.23
C VAL A 52 -11.24 5.39 7.88
N SER A 53 -10.97 6.11 6.80
CA SER A 53 -11.45 5.78 5.45
C SER A 53 -10.83 4.50 4.89
N THR A 54 -11.64 3.60 4.34
CA THR A 54 -11.14 2.38 3.69
C THR A 54 -10.98 2.54 2.18
N ARG A 55 -11.86 3.34 1.55
CA ARG A 55 -11.86 3.56 0.09
C ARG A 55 -11.83 5.04 -0.29
N GLY A 56 -12.30 5.92 0.59
CA GLY A 56 -12.53 7.32 0.27
C GLY A 56 -13.80 7.55 -0.55
N VAL A 57 -13.95 8.79 -1.00
CA VAL A 57 -15.04 9.27 -1.85
C VAL A 57 -14.42 9.91 -3.08
N GLU A 58 -14.89 9.51 -4.25
CA GLU A 58 -14.49 10.16 -5.50
C GLU A 58 -15.55 11.18 -5.89
N LEU A 59 -15.10 12.38 -6.21
CA LEU A 59 -15.93 13.44 -6.72
C LEU A 59 -15.53 13.74 -8.16
N CYS A 60 -16.49 13.83 -9.07
CA CYS A 60 -16.22 14.17 -10.47
C CYS A 60 -17.26 15.18 -10.95
N TRP A 61 -16.82 16.18 -11.73
CA TRP A 61 -17.72 17.11 -12.41
C TRP A 61 -17.83 16.73 -13.88
N GLU A 62 -19.02 16.37 -14.35
CA GLU A 62 -19.27 16.01 -15.75
C GLU A 62 -20.71 16.33 -16.16
N ASN A 63 -20.93 16.82 -17.38
CA ASN A 63 -22.27 17.03 -17.95
C ASN A 63 -23.20 17.88 -17.05
N ASP A 64 -22.68 18.98 -16.50
CA ASP A 64 -23.41 19.87 -15.56
C ASP A 64 -23.87 19.15 -14.26
N GLN A 65 -23.18 18.08 -13.87
CA GLN A 65 -23.48 17.32 -12.66
C GLN A 65 -22.22 17.06 -11.83
N LEU A 66 -22.37 17.20 -10.51
CA LEU A 66 -21.43 16.64 -9.55
C LEU A 66 -21.81 15.18 -9.31
N GLN A 67 -20.91 14.27 -9.66
CA GLN A 67 -20.98 12.87 -9.30
C GLN A 67 -20.22 12.63 -8.00
N VAL A 68 -20.86 11.97 -7.03
CA VAL A 68 -20.22 11.50 -5.79
C VAL A 68 -20.24 9.98 -5.81
N ARG A 69 -19.07 9.35 -5.95
CA ARG A 69 -18.91 7.90 -6.12
C ARG A 69 -18.26 7.26 -4.90
N LEU A 70 -18.90 6.23 -4.38
CA LEU A 70 -18.40 5.37 -3.33
C LEU A 70 -18.05 4.00 -3.91
N LEU A 71 -16.83 3.53 -3.69
CA LEU A 71 -16.44 2.18 -4.08
C LEU A 71 -16.98 1.16 -3.07
N THR A 72 -17.20 -0.07 -3.54
CA THR A 72 -17.50 -1.21 -2.67
C THR A 72 -16.50 -1.31 -1.51
N LEU A 73 -17.00 -1.71 -0.32
CA LEU A 73 -16.25 -1.73 0.94
C LEU A 73 -15.80 -0.36 1.43
N ALA A 74 -16.53 0.70 1.06
CA ALA A 74 -16.43 2.01 1.68
C ALA A 74 -16.89 1.93 3.14
N SER A 75 -16.08 2.50 4.02
CA SER A 75 -16.34 2.52 5.46
C SER A 75 -17.57 3.39 5.78
N PRO A 76 -18.23 3.20 6.93
CA PRO A 76 -19.29 4.11 7.37
C PRO A 76 -18.86 5.59 7.37
N GLU A 77 -17.58 5.86 7.66
CA GLU A 77 -16.99 7.19 7.62
C GLU A 77 -16.85 7.75 6.19
N ASP A 78 -16.62 6.89 5.20
CA ASP A 78 -16.64 7.28 3.78
C ASP A 78 -18.07 7.63 3.33
N TRP A 79 -19.07 6.85 3.75
CA TRP A 79 -20.48 7.15 3.49
C TRP A 79 -20.93 8.44 4.15
N GLU A 80 -20.53 8.66 5.41
CA GLU A 80 -20.77 9.90 6.13
C GLU A 80 -20.18 11.10 5.37
N LEU A 81 -18.93 11.00 4.91
CA LEU A 81 -18.29 12.02 4.11
C LEU A 81 -19.06 12.29 2.80
N ALA A 82 -19.45 11.24 2.08
CA ALA A 82 -20.22 11.38 0.84
C ALA A 82 -21.55 12.09 1.07
N PHE A 83 -22.29 11.75 2.13
CA PHE A 83 -23.53 12.43 2.45
C PHE A 83 -23.34 13.90 2.76
N ARG A 84 -22.27 14.28 3.48
CA ARG A 84 -21.96 15.70 3.72
C ARG A 84 -21.66 16.46 2.44
N VAL A 85 -20.90 15.84 1.53
CA VAL A 85 -20.64 16.45 0.21
C VAL A 85 -21.95 16.65 -0.54
N LEU A 86 -22.85 15.66 -0.52
CA LEU A 86 -24.15 15.77 -1.17
C LEU A 86 -25.04 16.84 -0.56
N GLU A 87 -25.08 16.93 0.77
CA GLU A 87 -25.84 17.94 1.52
C GLU A 87 -25.36 19.36 1.19
N GLU A 88 -24.04 19.58 1.17
CA GLU A 88 -23.46 20.89 0.87
C GLU A 88 -23.59 21.25 -0.62
N ALA A 89 -23.33 20.29 -1.52
CA ALA A 89 -23.34 20.55 -2.96
C ALA A 89 -24.75 20.73 -3.53
N ALA A 90 -25.75 19.99 -3.01
CA ALA A 90 -27.12 20.11 -3.48
C ALA A 90 -27.86 21.30 -2.86
N ALA A 91 -27.49 21.75 -1.66
CA ALA A 91 -28.20 22.79 -0.92
C ALA A 91 -29.72 22.53 -0.81
N GLU A 92 -30.55 23.12 -1.68
CA GLU A 92 -32.00 22.90 -1.74
C GLU A 92 -32.44 21.93 -2.87
N ASP A 93 -31.52 21.55 -3.76
CA ASP A 93 -31.77 20.67 -4.90
C ASP A 93 -31.89 19.19 -4.49
N GLU A 94 -32.29 18.37 -5.47
CA GLU A 94 -32.49 16.94 -5.32
C GLU A 94 -31.20 16.16 -5.62
N VAL A 95 -30.91 15.17 -4.78
CA VAL A 95 -29.85 14.19 -4.97
C VAL A 95 -30.45 12.94 -5.60
N ARG A 96 -29.87 12.49 -6.72
CA ARG A 96 -30.30 11.26 -7.41
C ARG A 96 -29.26 10.15 -7.23
N GLY A 97 -29.68 8.97 -6.81
CA GLY A 97 -28.85 7.76 -6.80
C GLY A 97 -28.81 7.06 -8.16
N GLU A 98 -27.77 6.27 -8.42
CA GLU A 98 -27.66 5.46 -9.65
C GLU A 98 -28.77 4.42 -9.82
N ASN A 99 -29.45 4.05 -8.72
CA ASN A 99 -30.64 3.19 -8.74
C ASN A 99 -31.90 3.90 -9.25
N GLY A 100 -31.82 5.21 -9.57
CA GLY A 100 -32.93 6.03 -10.03
C GLY A 100 -33.81 6.61 -8.90
N GLU A 101 -33.51 6.28 -7.65
CA GLU A 101 -34.15 6.90 -6.48
C GLU A 101 -33.62 8.31 -6.29
N SER A 102 -34.42 9.20 -5.70
CA SER A 102 -34.06 10.59 -5.52
C SER A 102 -34.61 11.12 -4.21
N ALA A 103 -33.87 12.03 -3.59
CA ALA A 103 -34.21 12.63 -2.31
C ALA A 103 -33.77 14.08 -2.25
N PRO A 104 -34.52 14.98 -1.58
CA PRO A 104 -34.00 16.29 -1.21
C PRO A 104 -32.70 16.15 -0.41
N ALA A 105 -31.77 17.11 -0.57
CA ALA A 105 -30.50 17.12 0.18
C ALA A 105 -30.68 16.85 1.69
N SER A 106 -31.66 17.50 2.32
CA SER A 106 -31.98 17.33 3.74
C SER A 106 -32.46 15.93 4.18
N GLN A 107 -32.81 15.04 3.24
CA GLN A 107 -33.32 13.70 3.50
C GLN A 107 -32.42 12.59 2.93
N VAL A 108 -31.33 12.96 2.23
CA VAL A 108 -30.47 12.01 1.50
C VAL A 108 -29.99 10.86 2.40
N ARG A 109 -29.61 11.17 3.64
CA ARG A 109 -29.14 10.16 4.61
C ARG A 109 -30.20 9.14 4.97
N GLU A 110 -31.41 9.60 5.27
CA GLU A 110 -32.51 8.72 5.67
C GLU A 110 -32.95 7.83 4.50
N THR A 111 -33.06 8.41 3.30
CA THR A 111 -33.44 7.67 2.09
C THR A 111 -32.42 6.58 1.76
N PHE A 112 -31.12 6.89 1.85
CA PHE A 112 -30.05 6.00 1.40
C PHE A 112 -29.31 5.27 2.53
N ALA A 113 -29.80 5.32 3.77
CA ALA A 113 -29.12 4.75 4.95
C ALA A 113 -28.76 3.27 4.80
N SER A 114 -29.65 2.48 4.19
CA SER A 114 -29.48 1.03 4.03
C SER A 114 -28.44 0.66 2.97
N LEU A 115 -28.06 1.59 2.08
CA LEU A 115 -27.13 1.30 1.00
C LEU A 115 -25.72 1.00 1.50
N CYS A 116 -25.32 1.57 2.65
CA CYS A 116 -24.01 1.28 3.24
C CYS A 116 -23.85 -0.20 3.56
N GLU A 117 -24.80 -0.77 4.31
CA GLU A 117 -24.79 -2.19 4.69
C GLU A 117 -24.95 -3.08 3.46
N LEU A 118 -25.94 -2.81 2.60
CA LEU A 118 -26.19 -3.60 1.39
C LEU A 118 -24.99 -3.62 0.43
N SER A 119 -24.33 -2.47 0.23
CA SER A 119 -23.15 -2.37 -0.63
C SER A 119 -21.96 -3.14 -0.06
N ASN A 120 -21.75 -3.07 1.26
CA ASN A 120 -20.62 -3.74 1.90
C ASN A 120 -20.81 -5.25 2.04
N GLU A 121 -22.04 -5.71 2.32
CA GLU A 121 -22.40 -7.13 2.32
C GLU A 121 -22.31 -7.72 0.91
N GLY A 122 -22.92 -7.07 -0.08
CA GLY A 122 -22.85 -7.50 -1.48
C GLY A 122 -21.42 -7.49 -2.01
N GLY A 123 -20.64 -6.49 -1.61
CA GLY A 123 -19.22 -6.42 -1.88
C GLY A 123 -18.41 -7.56 -1.29
N THR A 124 -18.64 -7.86 -0.02
CA THR A 124 -18.00 -8.98 0.68
C THR A 124 -18.33 -10.30 0.00
N ALA A 125 -19.61 -10.55 -0.30
CA ALA A 125 -20.05 -11.75 -0.98
C ALA A 125 -19.39 -11.91 -2.36
N PHE A 126 -19.30 -10.82 -3.14
CA PHE A 126 -18.61 -10.83 -4.44
C PHE A 126 -17.13 -11.17 -4.32
N LEU A 127 -16.41 -10.59 -3.35
CA LEU A 127 -14.99 -10.90 -3.15
C LEU A 127 -14.79 -12.36 -2.78
N VAL A 128 -15.58 -12.88 -1.83
CA VAL A 128 -15.50 -14.27 -1.38
C VAL A 128 -15.72 -15.22 -2.55
N ASP A 129 -16.78 -15.01 -3.34
CA ASP A 129 -17.11 -15.82 -4.50
C ASP A 129 -15.97 -15.83 -5.54
N ARG A 130 -15.41 -14.65 -5.86
CA ARG A 130 -14.31 -14.53 -6.82
C ARG A 130 -13.02 -15.18 -6.34
N ILE A 131 -12.65 -14.99 -5.07
CA ILE A 131 -11.44 -15.61 -4.50
C ILE A 131 -11.57 -17.14 -4.48
N GLN A 132 -12.74 -17.66 -4.10
CA GLN A 132 -12.97 -19.10 -3.99
C GLN A 132 -13.15 -19.80 -5.34
N SER A 133 -13.74 -19.13 -6.33
CA SER A 133 -14.01 -19.71 -7.65
C SER A 133 -12.81 -19.69 -8.59
N GLU A 134 -11.93 -18.69 -8.47
CA GLU A 134 -10.79 -18.48 -9.37
C GLU A 134 -9.43 -18.68 -8.71
N GLU A 135 -9.39 -18.98 -7.41
CA GLU A 135 -8.17 -18.98 -6.59
C GLU A 135 -7.36 -17.68 -6.78
N ALA A 136 -8.08 -16.58 -7.01
CA ALA A 136 -7.51 -15.30 -7.40
C ALA A 136 -7.18 -14.42 -6.19
N VAL A 137 -6.13 -13.61 -6.35
CA VAL A 137 -5.90 -12.47 -5.47
C VAL A 137 -6.55 -11.24 -6.11
N LEU A 138 -7.37 -10.55 -5.33
CA LEU A 138 -8.03 -9.32 -5.73
C LEU A 138 -7.30 -8.13 -5.12
N THR A 139 -7.05 -7.11 -5.95
CA THR A 139 -6.45 -5.85 -5.51
C THR A 139 -7.50 -4.75 -5.52
N LEU A 140 -7.70 -4.12 -4.38
CA LEU A 140 -8.64 -3.02 -4.19
C LEU A 140 -7.85 -1.72 -3.97
N PRO A 141 -8.00 -0.68 -4.81
CA PRO A 141 -7.26 0.58 -4.64
C PRO A 141 -7.73 1.32 -3.39
N GLY A 142 -6.87 1.59 -2.42
CA GLY A 142 -7.20 2.36 -1.22
C GLY A 142 -6.62 3.78 -1.27
N PRO A 143 -7.00 4.67 -0.33
CA PRO A 143 -6.56 6.07 -0.34
C PRO A 143 -5.06 6.28 -0.17
N VAL A 144 -4.41 5.41 0.62
CA VAL A 144 -2.97 5.50 0.93
C VAL A 144 -2.20 4.42 0.16
N ARG A 145 -2.77 3.22 0.05
CA ARG A 145 -2.16 2.09 -0.68
C ARG A 145 -3.20 1.09 -1.17
N ALA A 146 -2.81 0.22 -2.08
CA ALA A 146 -3.67 -0.89 -2.48
C ALA A 146 -3.84 -1.90 -1.32
N PHE A 147 -4.98 -2.59 -1.32
CA PHE A 147 -5.26 -3.72 -0.43
C PHE A 147 -5.42 -4.99 -1.27
N CYS A 148 -4.62 -6.01 -0.97
CA CYS A 148 -4.66 -7.30 -1.64
C CYS A 148 -5.32 -8.34 -0.72
N ILE A 149 -6.32 -9.04 -1.24
CA ILE A 149 -7.01 -10.13 -0.54
C ILE A 149 -7.10 -11.35 -1.45
N GLY A 150 -6.64 -12.49 -0.95
CA GLY A 150 -6.69 -13.77 -1.64
C GLY A 150 -7.01 -14.91 -0.67
N PRO A 151 -6.77 -16.17 -1.08
CA PRO A 151 -7.16 -17.34 -0.30
C PRO A 151 -6.58 -17.36 1.12
N ARG A 152 -5.33 -16.91 1.31
CA ARG A 152 -4.68 -16.95 2.63
C ARG A 152 -5.34 -15.97 3.59
N LEU A 153 -5.38 -14.70 3.23
CA LEU A 153 -5.95 -13.66 4.09
C LEU A 153 -7.45 -13.88 4.30
N LEU A 154 -8.18 -14.31 3.27
CA LEU A 154 -9.60 -14.64 3.44
C LEU A 154 -9.79 -15.79 4.45
N GLY A 155 -9.01 -16.86 4.35
CA GLY A 155 -9.07 -17.97 5.31
C GLY A 155 -8.74 -17.55 6.74
N GLU A 156 -7.78 -16.63 6.93
CA GLU A 156 -7.47 -16.04 8.23
C GLU A 156 -8.66 -15.23 8.79
N LEU A 157 -9.28 -14.39 7.96
CA LEU A 157 -10.43 -13.55 8.35
C LEU A 157 -11.70 -14.37 8.60
N GLU A 158 -11.93 -15.45 7.85
CA GLU A 158 -13.03 -16.39 8.08
C GLU A 158 -12.81 -17.19 9.37
N GLY A 159 -11.57 -17.65 9.63
CA GLY A 159 -11.23 -18.41 10.83
C GLY A 159 -11.22 -17.59 12.13
N ALA A 160 -11.18 -16.27 12.05
CA ALA A 160 -11.09 -15.37 13.20
C ALA A 160 -12.43 -15.08 13.91
N GLY A 161 -13.58 -15.47 13.36
CA GLY A 161 -14.88 -15.22 13.99
C GLY A 161 -16.09 -15.67 13.18
N GLU A 162 -17.28 -15.24 13.59
CA GLU A 162 -18.55 -15.64 12.94
C GLU A 162 -18.70 -15.05 11.54
N ARG A 163 -19.46 -15.72 10.67
CA ARG A 163 -19.62 -15.33 9.25
C ARG A 163 -20.26 -13.95 9.08
N ASP A 164 -21.24 -13.61 9.91
CA ASP A 164 -22.00 -12.34 9.80
C ASP A 164 -21.13 -11.12 10.17
N GLU A 165 -19.98 -11.34 10.81
CA GLU A 165 -19.00 -10.30 11.15
C GLU A 165 -17.87 -10.18 10.11
N LEU A 166 -17.85 -11.02 9.07
CA LEU A 166 -16.75 -11.06 8.08
C LEU A 166 -16.55 -9.71 7.38
N THR A 167 -17.64 -9.03 6.99
CA THR A 167 -17.57 -7.70 6.37
C THR A 167 -16.84 -6.70 7.26
N GLN A 168 -17.13 -6.69 8.57
CA GLN A 168 -16.46 -5.80 9.51
C GLN A 168 -14.99 -6.14 9.69
N ARG A 169 -14.63 -7.43 9.70
CA ARG A 169 -13.22 -7.86 9.73
C ARG A 169 -12.46 -7.46 8.46
N ILE A 170 -13.08 -7.58 7.28
CA ILE A 170 -12.48 -7.11 6.02
C ILE A 170 -12.29 -5.59 6.06
N LEU A 171 -13.30 -4.81 6.45
CA LEU A 171 -13.17 -3.35 6.58
C LEU A 171 -12.07 -2.96 7.59
N GLY A 172 -12.04 -3.64 8.73
CA GLY A 172 -10.99 -3.46 9.74
C GLY A 172 -9.60 -3.76 9.19
N LYS A 173 -9.47 -4.83 8.40
CA LYS A 173 -8.20 -5.19 7.77
C LYS A 173 -7.78 -4.20 6.68
N ILE A 174 -8.71 -3.71 5.86
CA ILE A 174 -8.42 -2.64 4.89
C ILE A 174 -7.87 -1.42 5.64
N ARG A 175 -8.53 -0.99 6.72
CA ARG A 175 -8.11 0.16 7.53
C ARG A 175 -6.73 -0.05 8.17
N GLU A 176 -6.47 -1.23 8.70
CA GLU A 176 -5.14 -1.61 9.21
C GLU A 176 -4.07 -1.44 8.12
N VAL A 177 -4.35 -1.92 6.90
CA VAL A 177 -3.41 -1.82 5.78
C VAL A 177 -3.18 -0.35 5.37
N GLN A 178 -4.24 0.46 5.28
CA GLN A 178 -4.12 1.89 4.91
C GLN A 178 -3.29 2.69 5.92
N TYR A 179 -3.49 2.47 7.22
CA TYR A 179 -2.97 3.34 8.29
C TYR A 179 -2.16 2.60 9.36
N THR A 180 -1.53 1.49 8.99
CA THR A 180 -0.68 0.75 9.92
C THR A 180 0.39 1.67 10.48
N ARG A 181 0.40 1.83 11.81
CA ARG A 181 1.38 2.65 12.51
C ARG A 181 2.79 2.10 12.32
N GLU A 182 2.90 0.77 12.21
CA GLU A 182 4.16 0.09 11.95
C GLU A 182 4.81 0.59 10.67
N ALA A 183 4.05 0.92 9.61
CA ALA A 183 4.64 1.42 8.37
C ALA A 183 5.44 2.74 8.52
N ARG A 184 5.33 3.45 9.64
CA ARG A 184 6.20 4.61 9.93
C ARG A 184 7.64 4.21 10.26
N ASP A 185 7.83 2.99 10.77
CA ASP A 185 9.12 2.42 11.13
C ASP A 185 9.73 1.57 10.00
N TYR A 186 9.03 1.43 8.88
CA TYR A 186 9.47 0.67 7.70
C TYR A 186 9.60 1.59 6.49
N TYR A 187 10.60 1.33 5.67
CA TYR A 187 10.71 1.93 4.35
C TYR A 187 9.72 1.26 3.40
N CYS A 188 8.82 2.06 2.80
CA CYS A 188 7.92 1.58 1.75
C CYS A 188 8.71 1.44 0.44
N ALA A 189 9.01 0.20 0.06
CA ALA A 189 9.75 -0.07 -1.15
C ALA A 189 8.96 0.33 -2.41
N SER A 190 9.61 1.06 -3.30
CA SER A 190 9.07 1.41 -4.62
C SER A 190 9.01 0.17 -5.52
N VAL A 191 7.99 0.12 -6.39
CA VAL A 191 7.91 -0.85 -7.48
C VAL A 191 8.53 -0.23 -8.72
N LEU A 192 9.53 -0.90 -9.27
CA LEU A 192 10.20 -0.50 -10.50
C LEU A 192 9.76 -1.42 -11.62
N GLN A 193 9.38 -0.82 -12.74
CA GLN A 193 9.05 -1.55 -13.95
C GLN A 193 10.27 -1.53 -14.88
N ALA A 194 10.86 -2.69 -15.11
CA ALA A 194 11.92 -2.88 -16.07
C ALA A 194 11.34 -3.43 -17.37
N SER A 195 11.87 -2.98 -18.51
CA SER A 195 11.50 -3.48 -19.83
C SER A 195 12.74 -3.78 -20.66
N VAL A 196 12.74 -4.91 -21.36
CA VAL A 196 13.79 -5.28 -22.31
C VAL A 196 13.18 -5.38 -23.70
N ASP A 197 13.76 -4.63 -24.64
CA ASP A 197 13.36 -4.55 -26.05
C ASP A 197 11.87 -4.21 -26.26
N ASP A 198 11.27 -3.38 -25.39
CA ASP A 198 9.87 -2.93 -25.42
C ASP A 198 8.78 -4.04 -25.35
N GLU A 199 9.15 -5.31 -25.28
CA GLU A 199 8.21 -6.46 -25.33
C GLU A 199 8.06 -7.20 -24.00
N LEU A 200 9.12 -7.26 -23.19
CA LEU A 200 9.13 -7.98 -21.91
C LEU A 200 9.29 -7.00 -20.77
N ALA A 201 8.18 -6.74 -20.07
CA ALA A 201 8.18 -5.95 -18.84
C ALA A 201 8.07 -6.84 -17.61
N PHE A 202 8.84 -6.53 -16.57
CA PHE A 202 8.70 -7.13 -15.26
C PHE A 202 8.80 -6.10 -14.13
N THR A 203 8.24 -6.44 -12.98
CA THR A 203 8.34 -5.59 -11.78
C THR A 203 9.43 -6.08 -10.84
N LEU A 204 10.17 -5.15 -10.27
CA LEU A 204 11.19 -5.44 -9.26
C LEU A 204 11.20 -4.39 -8.15
N THR A 205 11.80 -4.76 -7.02
CA THR A 205 12.17 -3.80 -5.97
C THR A 205 13.55 -4.11 -5.44
N ALA A 206 14.14 -3.16 -4.72
CA ALA A 206 15.47 -3.28 -4.16
C ALA A 206 15.42 -3.65 -2.67
N PHE A 207 16.28 -4.56 -2.23
CA PHE A 207 16.42 -4.94 -0.83
C PHE A 207 17.87 -4.87 -0.39
N GLY A 208 18.13 -4.07 0.64
CA GLY A 208 19.46 -3.79 1.15
C GLY A 208 19.60 -4.09 2.64
N PRO A 209 20.85 -4.15 3.14
CA PRO A 209 21.13 -4.49 4.52
C PRO A 209 20.59 -3.44 5.50
N GLY A 210 20.19 -3.92 6.67
CA GLY A 210 19.94 -3.10 7.84
C GLY A 210 18.64 -2.32 7.81
N VAL A 211 17.89 -2.27 6.71
CA VAL A 211 16.64 -1.51 6.57
C VAL A 211 15.42 -2.40 6.82
N ARG A 212 14.43 -1.85 7.53
CA ARG A 212 13.10 -2.45 7.66
C ARG A 212 12.29 -2.11 6.42
N TYR A 213 11.73 -3.08 5.73
CA TYR A 213 10.99 -2.86 4.49
C TYR A 213 9.52 -3.22 4.62
N LEU A 214 8.64 -2.34 4.15
CA LEU A 214 7.32 -2.75 3.69
C LEU A 214 7.45 -3.01 2.19
N LEU A 215 7.58 -4.28 1.84
CA LEU A 215 7.75 -4.72 0.45
C LEU A 215 6.39 -4.87 -0.23
N PRO A 216 6.22 -4.28 -1.43
CA PRO A 216 5.08 -4.56 -2.28
C PRO A 216 5.24 -5.94 -2.95
N GLU A 217 4.18 -6.38 -3.63
CA GLU A 217 4.31 -7.49 -4.57
C GLU A 217 5.12 -7.04 -5.79
N VAL A 218 6.16 -7.80 -6.10
CA VAL A 218 6.97 -7.63 -7.30
C VAL A 218 7.29 -9.01 -7.85
N GLN A 219 7.71 -9.09 -9.11
CA GLN A 219 8.18 -10.37 -9.64
C GLN A 219 9.57 -10.72 -9.10
N PHE A 220 10.42 -9.71 -8.90
CA PHE A 220 11.80 -9.90 -8.44
C PHE A 220 12.21 -8.94 -7.33
N VAL A 221 13.10 -9.41 -6.48
CA VAL A 221 13.81 -8.59 -5.49
C VAL A 221 15.28 -8.55 -5.89
N ALA A 222 15.78 -7.35 -6.20
CA ALA A 222 17.18 -7.08 -6.48
C ALA A 222 17.92 -6.84 -5.15
N LEU A 223 18.95 -7.63 -4.89
CA LEU A 223 19.74 -7.54 -3.66
C LEU A 223 20.93 -6.59 -3.84
N VAL A 224 21.14 -5.72 -2.85
CA VAL A 224 22.32 -4.83 -2.83
C VAL A 224 23.56 -5.63 -2.41
N THR A 225 24.56 -5.70 -3.29
CA THR A 225 25.83 -6.41 -3.02
C THR A 225 27.02 -5.44 -3.06
N GLU A 226 28.15 -5.81 -2.44
CA GLU A 226 29.37 -4.98 -2.45
C GLU A 226 30.19 -5.11 -3.75
N GLU A 227 30.05 -6.21 -4.50
CA GLU A 227 30.99 -6.61 -5.58
C GLU A 227 30.46 -6.39 -7.02
N ASP A 228 29.59 -5.40 -7.26
CA ASP A 228 28.89 -5.20 -8.55
C ASP A 228 28.14 -6.47 -9.04
N GLU A 229 27.88 -7.42 -8.14
CA GLU A 229 27.18 -8.68 -8.42
C GLU A 229 25.67 -8.41 -8.47
N GLU A 230 25.06 -8.71 -9.61
CA GLU A 230 23.60 -8.65 -9.77
C GLU A 230 22.96 -9.93 -9.23
N LEU A 231 22.25 -9.80 -8.11
CA LEU A 231 21.49 -10.90 -7.51
C LEU A 231 20.01 -10.56 -7.51
N PHE A 232 19.26 -11.30 -8.33
CA PHE A 232 17.80 -11.23 -8.35
C PHE A 232 17.23 -12.53 -7.79
N LEU A 233 16.23 -12.40 -6.93
CA LEU A 233 15.40 -13.49 -6.47
C LEU A 233 13.98 -13.26 -6.98
N ASP A 234 13.28 -14.31 -7.40
CA ASP A 234 11.83 -14.18 -7.50
C ASP A 234 11.23 -13.97 -6.11
N HIS A 235 10.04 -13.36 -6.05
CA HIS A 235 9.41 -12.98 -4.79
C HIS A 235 9.16 -14.15 -3.84
N ASP A 236 8.74 -15.31 -4.36
CA ASP A 236 8.46 -16.48 -3.53
C ASP A 236 9.74 -17.08 -2.95
N SER A 237 10.83 -17.13 -3.73
CA SER A 237 12.14 -17.54 -3.23
C SER A 237 12.69 -16.58 -2.19
N PHE A 238 12.53 -15.27 -2.42
CA PHE A 238 12.93 -14.25 -1.45
C PHE A 238 12.21 -14.44 -0.11
N LEU A 239 10.89 -14.59 -0.11
CA LEU A 239 10.12 -14.84 1.11
C LEU A 239 10.44 -16.22 1.73
N GLY A 240 10.70 -17.22 0.90
CA GLY A 240 11.12 -18.56 1.34
C GLY A 240 12.43 -18.54 2.13
N LEU A 241 13.38 -17.68 1.73
CA LEU A 241 14.64 -17.46 2.45
C LEU A 241 14.45 -16.72 3.79
N LEU A 242 13.46 -15.83 3.87
CA LEU A 242 13.19 -14.98 5.04
C LEU A 242 12.17 -15.58 6.01
N SER A 243 12.04 -16.90 6.05
CA SER A 243 11.10 -17.55 6.97
C SER A 243 11.34 -17.11 8.42
N GLY A 244 10.32 -16.50 9.05
CA GLY A 244 10.39 -15.94 10.41
C GLY A 244 10.88 -14.49 10.52
N TRP A 245 11.40 -13.91 9.44
CA TRP A 245 11.84 -12.50 9.34
C TRP A 245 10.90 -11.63 8.52
N ALA A 246 9.89 -12.26 7.91
CA ALA A 246 8.88 -11.63 7.10
C ALA A 246 7.47 -11.90 7.68
N ARG A 247 6.62 -10.89 7.68
CA ARG A 247 5.22 -10.99 8.11
C ARG A 247 4.32 -10.30 7.09
N TYR A 248 3.32 -11.02 6.62
CA TYR A 248 2.31 -10.47 5.73
C TYR A 248 1.51 -9.35 6.40
N LEU A 249 1.42 -8.20 5.73
CA LEU A 249 0.51 -7.12 6.07
C LEU A 249 -0.89 -7.43 5.49
N ASP A 250 -0.95 -7.82 4.22
CA ASP A 250 -2.14 -8.32 3.53
C ASP A 250 -1.79 -9.54 2.67
N GLU A 251 -2.56 -9.90 1.64
CA GLU A 251 -2.24 -11.08 0.80
C GLU A 251 -0.83 -11.03 0.19
N ARG A 252 -0.34 -9.85 -0.20
CA ARG A 252 0.83 -9.68 -1.06
C ARG A 252 1.90 -8.71 -0.54
N GLN A 253 1.54 -7.83 0.40
CA GLN A 253 2.46 -6.89 1.02
C GLN A 253 3.06 -7.50 2.28
N VAL A 254 4.36 -7.28 2.49
CA VAL A 254 5.11 -7.97 3.54
C VAL A 254 6.00 -6.99 4.30
N PHE A 255 5.92 -7.01 5.63
CA PHE A 255 6.93 -6.41 6.48
C PHE A 255 8.13 -7.34 6.58
N VAL A 256 9.32 -6.80 6.36
CA VAL A 256 10.59 -7.52 6.46
C VAL A 256 11.48 -6.83 7.48
N GLU A 257 11.92 -7.60 8.47
CA GLU A 257 12.87 -7.17 9.48
C GLU A 257 14.27 -6.95 8.88
N PRO A 258 15.08 -6.04 9.47
CA PRO A 258 16.37 -5.67 8.89
C PRO A 258 17.38 -6.81 9.06
N LEU A 259 18.13 -7.09 7.99
CA LEU A 259 19.27 -8.01 8.01
C LEU A 259 20.57 -7.23 7.87
N SER A 260 21.47 -7.29 8.85
CA SER A 260 22.75 -6.57 8.84
C SER A 260 23.93 -7.50 9.11
N GLY A 261 25.14 -7.01 8.86
CA GLY A 261 26.38 -7.67 9.23
C GLY A 261 26.44 -9.17 8.87
N PRO A 262 26.85 -10.05 9.80
CA PRO A 262 26.85 -11.50 9.60
C PRO A 262 25.53 -12.12 9.11
N ASN A 263 24.37 -11.66 9.59
CA ASN A 263 23.07 -12.13 9.11
C ASN A 263 22.87 -11.80 7.62
N TRP A 264 23.28 -10.61 7.18
CA TRP A 264 23.23 -10.22 5.76
C TRP A 264 24.13 -11.10 4.90
N GLU A 265 25.37 -11.36 5.34
CA GLU A 265 26.31 -12.22 4.61
C GLU A 265 25.79 -13.66 4.45
N ARG A 266 25.19 -14.21 5.51
CA ARG A 266 24.55 -15.54 5.45
C ARG A 266 23.36 -15.55 4.51
N PHE A 267 22.56 -14.49 4.52
CA PHE A 267 21.44 -14.33 3.60
C PHE A 267 21.93 -14.25 2.15
N LEU A 268 22.94 -13.44 1.83
CA LEU A 268 23.52 -13.35 0.49
C LEU A 268 24.08 -14.70 0.01
N ALA A 269 24.76 -15.44 0.90
CA ALA A 269 25.26 -16.78 0.57
C ALA A 269 24.12 -17.76 0.20
N ALA A 270 22.99 -17.70 0.91
CA ALA A 270 21.81 -18.49 0.58
C ALA A 270 21.11 -18.00 -0.70
N ALA A 271 21.03 -16.68 -0.88
CA ALA A 271 20.43 -16.04 -2.04
C ALA A 271 21.15 -16.40 -3.34
N ARG A 272 22.49 -16.46 -3.35
CA ARG A 272 23.26 -16.90 -4.54
C ARG A 272 22.88 -18.29 -5.02
N ALA A 273 22.48 -19.19 -4.12
CA ALA A 273 22.02 -20.53 -4.50
C ALA A 273 20.63 -20.51 -5.16
N CYS A 274 19.86 -19.43 -4.97
CA CYS A 274 18.50 -19.26 -5.47
C CYS A 274 18.38 -18.14 -6.52
N ALA A 275 19.48 -17.47 -6.87
CA ALA A 275 19.47 -16.35 -7.79
C ALA A 275 18.99 -16.79 -9.19
N VAL A 276 18.27 -15.90 -9.85
CA VAL A 276 17.75 -16.08 -11.21
C VAL A 276 18.15 -14.92 -12.09
N GLU A 277 18.21 -15.17 -13.40
CA GLU A 277 18.23 -14.11 -14.40
C GLU A 277 16.77 -13.77 -14.74
N PRO A 278 16.31 -12.51 -14.53
CA PRO A 278 14.90 -12.14 -14.68
C PRO A 278 14.30 -12.50 -16.04
N LEU A 279 15.03 -12.32 -17.15
CA LEU A 279 14.49 -12.58 -18.49
C LEU A 279 14.29 -14.08 -18.74
N ALA A 280 15.24 -14.93 -18.38
CA ALA A 280 15.12 -16.37 -18.44
C ALA A 280 13.93 -16.85 -17.59
N PHE A 281 13.73 -16.27 -16.41
CA PHE A 281 12.59 -16.60 -15.56
C PHE A 281 11.25 -16.19 -16.17
N VAL A 282 11.15 -14.97 -16.72
CA VAL A 282 9.92 -14.50 -17.40
C VAL A 282 9.61 -15.32 -18.65
N LYS A 283 10.63 -15.79 -19.37
CA LYS A 283 10.50 -16.70 -20.52
C LYS A 283 10.12 -18.14 -20.15
N GLY A 284 10.06 -18.46 -18.85
CA GLY A 284 9.72 -19.80 -18.37
C GLY A 284 10.85 -20.82 -18.54
N GLU A 285 12.09 -20.35 -18.62
CA GLU A 285 13.28 -21.22 -18.71
C GLU A 285 13.71 -21.76 -17.34
N VAL A 286 13.06 -21.29 -16.26
CA VAL A 286 13.33 -21.67 -14.88
C VAL A 286 12.08 -22.32 -14.28
N GLU A 287 12.24 -23.53 -13.72
CA GLU A 287 11.18 -24.26 -13.03
C GLU A 287 10.90 -23.64 -11.66
N ARG A 288 9.75 -22.95 -11.54
CA ARG A 288 9.38 -22.17 -10.34
C ARG A 288 9.25 -23.03 -9.08
N ASP A 289 8.66 -24.21 -9.20
CA ASP A 289 8.40 -25.09 -8.06
C ASP A 289 9.70 -25.63 -7.45
N GLU A 290 10.67 -25.99 -8.30
CA GLU A 290 11.99 -26.44 -7.86
C GLU A 290 12.76 -25.31 -7.18
N LEU A 291 12.68 -24.10 -7.75
CA LEU A 291 13.30 -22.90 -7.22
C LEU A 291 12.75 -22.54 -5.83
N ALA A 292 11.43 -22.49 -5.69
CA ALA A 292 10.77 -22.22 -4.41
C ALA A 292 11.04 -23.32 -3.36
N ALA A 293 11.11 -24.59 -3.76
CA ALA A 293 11.47 -25.67 -2.87
C ALA A 293 12.90 -25.53 -2.33
N ARG A 294 13.86 -25.19 -3.21
CA ARG A 294 15.25 -24.91 -2.85
C ARG A 294 15.34 -23.71 -1.91
N ALA A 295 14.64 -22.62 -2.21
CA ALA A 295 14.62 -21.43 -1.35
C ALA A 295 14.10 -21.74 0.05
N ARG A 296 13.03 -22.53 0.18
CA ARG A 296 12.52 -22.99 1.50
C ARG A 296 13.53 -23.84 2.26
N GLU A 297 14.26 -24.74 1.59
CA GLU A 297 15.30 -25.55 2.23
C GLU A 297 16.44 -24.67 2.77
N HIS A 298 16.89 -23.71 1.96
CA HIS A 298 17.91 -22.75 2.38
C HIS A 298 17.42 -21.82 3.48
N GLY A 299 16.18 -21.34 3.41
CA GLY A 299 15.55 -20.50 4.42
C GLY A 299 15.40 -21.22 5.77
N ALA A 300 15.04 -22.50 5.76
CA ALA A 300 15.01 -23.30 6.99
C ALA A 300 16.39 -23.38 7.66
N LYS A 301 17.45 -23.67 6.89
CA LYS A 301 18.83 -23.66 7.40
C LYS A 301 19.27 -22.28 7.88
N LEU A 302 18.89 -21.23 7.14
CA LEU A 302 19.22 -19.86 7.47
C LEU A 302 18.58 -19.47 8.81
N SER A 303 17.30 -19.80 9.03
CA SER A 303 16.56 -19.50 10.27
C SER A 303 17.18 -20.12 11.53
N GLU A 304 17.88 -21.24 11.41
CA GLU A 304 18.62 -21.85 12.53
C GLU A 304 19.90 -21.09 12.90
N THR A 305 20.40 -20.27 11.97
CA THR A 305 21.69 -19.56 12.10
C THR A 305 21.54 -18.06 12.26
N LEU A 306 20.43 -17.47 11.84
CA LEU A 306 20.18 -16.04 12.00
C LEU A 306 19.97 -15.72 13.48
N ASP A 307 20.67 -14.69 13.96
CA ASP A 307 20.48 -14.18 15.31
C ASP A 307 19.44 -13.04 15.28
N PRO A 308 18.22 -13.23 15.83
CA PRO A 308 17.20 -12.19 15.87
C PRO A 308 17.57 -11.01 16.79
N HIS A 309 18.62 -11.17 17.61
CA HIS A 309 19.15 -10.14 18.49
C HIS A 309 20.45 -9.53 17.98
N GLU A 310 20.91 -9.91 16.77
CA GLU A 310 22.00 -9.20 16.15
C GLU A 310 21.61 -7.73 16.04
N PRO A 311 22.38 -6.80 16.62
CA PRO A 311 21.99 -5.40 16.61
C PRO A 311 21.78 -4.96 15.16
N SER A 312 20.59 -4.38 14.91
CA SER A 312 20.37 -3.57 13.73
C SER A 312 21.52 -2.55 13.65
N PRO A 313 21.92 -2.06 12.45
CA PRO A 313 22.87 -0.97 12.34
C PRO A 313 22.28 0.27 13.02
N GLU A 314 22.47 0.37 14.32
CA GLU A 314 22.33 1.57 15.11
C GLU A 314 23.68 2.29 15.13
N ASP A 315 24.74 1.70 14.58
CA ASP A 315 26.01 2.37 14.35
C ASP A 315 25.87 3.32 13.14
N PRO A 316 25.99 4.65 13.34
CA PRO A 316 26.00 5.62 12.24
C PRO A 316 27.02 5.27 11.14
N ALA A 317 28.15 4.64 11.49
CA ALA A 317 29.19 4.29 10.52
C ALA A 317 28.70 3.23 9.50
N GLU A 318 27.82 2.32 9.91
CA GLU A 318 27.26 1.31 9.01
C GLU A 318 26.20 1.92 8.08
N LEU A 319 25.42 2.89 8.58
CA LEU A 319 24.46 3.64 7.78
C LEU A 319 25.18 4.52 6.74
N ASP A 320 26.23 5.23 7.16
CA ASP A 320 27.07 6.03 6.27
C ASP A 320 27.73 5.16 5.20
N ARG A 321 28.24 3.98 5.57
CA ARG A 321 28.79 3.01 4.61
C ARG A 321 27.74 2.54 3.61
N ALA A 322 26.51 2.29 4.04
CA ALA A 322 25.43 1.89 3.14
C ALA A 322 25.06 3.02 2.16
N ILE A 323 25.02 4.27 2.63
CA ILE A 323 24.81 5.45 1.78
C ILE A 323 25.97 5.62 0.77
N GLU A 324 27.22 5.41 1.19
CA GLU A 324 28.39 5.45 0.31
C GLU A 324 28.33 4.35 -0.76
N LEU A 325 27.99 3.11 -0.40
CA LEU A 325 27.83 2.01 -1.35
C LEU A 325 26.82 2.34 -2.45
N LEU A 326 25.70 2.97 -2.09
CA LEU A 326 24.69 3.40 -3.07
C LEU A 326 25.15 4.53 -3.96
N ARG A 327 25.90 5.50 -3.41
CA ARG A 327 26.49 6.58 -4.20
C ARG A 327 27.49 6.04 -5.20
N ASP A 328 28.37 5.14 -4.77
CA ASP A 328 29.35 4.47 -5.62
C ASP A 328 28.67 3.67 -6.74
N ALA A 329 27.64 2.89 -6.41
CA ALA A 329 26.84 2.16 -7.41
C ALA A 329 26.23 3.11 -8.44
N ARG A 330 25.74 4.29 -8.00
CA ARG A 330 25.10 5.28 -8.86
C ARG A 330 26.09 5.94 -9.81
N GLU A 331 27.31 6.22 -9.35
CA GLU A 331 28.37 6.77 -10.19
C GLU A 331 28.81 5.77 -11.27
N ARG A 332 28.80 4.47 -10.96
CA ARG A 332 29.18 3.42 -11.91
C ARG A 332 28.09 3.14 -12.94
N ARG A 333 26.81 3.30 -12.58
CA ARG A 333 25.65 2.95 -13.41
C ARG A 333 24.64 4.10 -13.47
N PRO A 334 24.96 5.18 -14.21
CA PRO A 334 24.09 6.36 -14.31
C PRO A 334 22.79 6.11 -15.07
N ASP A 335 22.61 4.93 -15.68
CA ASP A 335 21.37 4.54 -16.36
C ASP A 335 20.41 3.74 -15.43
N ASP A 336 20.90 3.24 -14.28
CA ASP A 336 20.14 2.46 -13.27
C ASP A 336 19.58 3.34 -12.13
N LEU A 337 19.31 4.62 -12.41
CA LEU A 337 19.04 5.65 -11.39
C LEU A 337 17.84 5.32 -10.49
N GLY A 338 16.81 4.67 -11.00
CA GLY A 338 15.58 4.40 -10.23
C GLY A 338 15.82 3.57 -8.96
N ILE A 339 16.50 2.43 -9.10
CA ILE A 339 16.79 1.49 -7.99
C ILE A 339 17.64 2.17 -6.91
N LEU A 340 18.67 2.90 -7.35
CA LEU A 340 19.66 3.49 -6.47
C LEU A 340 19.15 4.76 -5.78
N ASP A 341 18.32 5.54 -6.45
CA ASP A 341 17.65 6.70 -5.85
C ASP A 341 16.62 6.26 -4.82
N ASP A 342 15.83 5.21 -5.08
CA ASP A 342 14.91 4.64 -4.09
C ASP A 342 15.64 4.18 -2.83
N LEU A 343 16.73 3.43 -2.98
CA LEU A 343 17.52 2.98 -1.84
C LEU A 343 18.21 4.14 -1.11
N ALA A 344 18.75 5.13 -1.82
CA ALA A 344 19.37 6.29 -1.20
C ALA A 344 18.33 7.07 -0.38
N ASN A 345 17.10 7.19 -0.89
CA ASN A 345 15.98 7.75 -0.16
C ASN A 345 15.63 6.92 1.07
N ALA A 346 15.64 5.58 1.00
CA ALA A 346 15.40 4.71 2.15
C ALA A 346 16.39 4.96 3.30
N TYR A 347 17.69 5.01 2.99
CA TYR A 347 18.71 5.26 4.01
C TYR A 347 18.67 6.71 4.53
N ALA A 348 18.37 7.69 3.67
CA ALA A 348 18.19 9.07 4.09
C ALA A 348 16.97 9.24 5.03
N GLN A 349 15.84 8.60 4.72
CA GLN A 349 14.65 8.59 5.59
C GLN A 349 14.96 7.94 6.94
N ARG A 350 15.69 6.81 6.95
CA ARG A 350 16.15 6.17 8.20
C ARG A 350 17.04 7.11 9.03
N ALA A 351 17.98 7.82 8.39
CA ALA A 351 18.83 8.78 9.08
C ALA A 351 18.01 9.92 9.71
N GLN A 352 17.01 10.45 8.99
CA GLN A 352 16.12 11.51 9.49
C GLN A 352 15.22 11.04 10.64
N ALA A 353 14.61 9.85 10.53
CA ALA A 353 13.76 9.28 11.57
C ALA A 353 14.54 9.10 12.89
N ARG A 354 15.82 8.74 12.80
CA ARG A 354 16.72 8.63 13.96
C ARG A 354 16.96 9.99 14.63
N LEU A 355 17.28 11.03 13.85
CA LEU A 355 17.49 12.37 14.39
C LEU A 355 16.25 12.85 15.16
N ALA A 356 15.06 12.68 14.57
CA ALA A 356 13.81 13.05 15.20
C ALA A 356 13.54 12.28 16.51
N ARG A 357 13.87 10.97 16.56
CA ARG A 357 13.74 10.18 17.81
C ARG A 357 14.72 10.66 18.88
N GLY A 358 15.97 10.94 18.51
CA GLY A 358 16.98 11.47 19.44
C GLY A 358 16.56 12.81 20.06
N GLU A 359 16.07 13.74 19.23
CA GLU A 359 15.56 15.05 19.67
C GLU A 359 14.33 14.90 20.60
N HIS A 360 13.43 13.95 20.31
CA HIS A 360 12.26 13.70 21.15
C HIS A 360 12.63 13.12 22.52
N GLU A 361 13.56 12.16 22.57
CA GLU A 361 14.04 11.58 23.83
C GLU A 361 14.79 12.59 24.69
N GLU A 362 15.58 13.48 24.08
CA GLU A 362 16.24 14.59 24.77
C GLU A 362 15.22 15.58 25.34
N ALA A 363 14.21 15.95 24.55
CA ALA A 363 13.13 16.83 25.00
C ALA A 363 12.31 16.24 26.18
N LEU A 364 12.10 14.93 26.21
CA LEU A 364 11.44 14.25 27.33
C LEU A 364 12.33 14.24 28.59
N ARG A 365 13.65 14.04 28.45
CA ARG A 365 14.58 14.09 29.59
C ARG A 365 14.68 15.48 30.21
N ASP A 366 14.58 16.53 29.39
CA ASP A 366 14.59 17.92 29.86
C ASP A 366 13.28 18.33 30.56
N GLN A 367 12.17 17.61 30.33
CA GLN A 367 10.91 17.85 31.03
C GLN A 367 10.85 17.19 32.43
N ASP A 368 11.68 16.18 32.67
CA ASP A 368 11.76 15.45 33.95
C ASP A 368 12.81 16.04 34.93
N GLN A 369 13.55 17.09 34.53
CA GLN A 369 14.49 17.85 35.37
C GLN A 369 13.88 19.18 35.84
#